data_AF-A0A7I0JET8-F1
#
_entry.id   AF-A0A7I0JET8-F1
#
_cell.length_a   1.000
_cell.length_b   1.000
_cell.length_c   1.000
_cell.angle_alpha   90.00
_cell.angle_beta   90.00
_cell.angle_gamma   90.00
#
_symmetry.space_group_name_H-M   'P 1'
#
loop_
_entity.id
_entity.type
_entity.pdbx_description
1 polymer ?
#
loop_
_entity_poly.entity_id
_entity_poly.type
_entity_poly.pdbx_seq_one_letter_code
_entity_poly.pdbx_strand_id
1 'polypeptide(L)'
;DFYGRGLARVIIMLPWAVSLTMTAVVWRWALNGESGMLNSALMKLGLISQNIQWLASAETAFPMQVRIGILVTVPFTTTIFLGGLSSIPDDLYEAAALEGATLFQQFREITFPLLKPFINIAIVLNT
;
A
#
# COMPACT_ATOMS: atom_id res chain seq x y z
N ASP A 1 5.86 4.80 21.02
CA ASP A 1 4.78 5.36 20.18
C ASP A 1 5.22 6.63 19.47
N PHE A 2 4.91 6.79 18.19
CA PHE A 2 5.26 7.99 17.42
C PHE A 2 4.07 8.95 17.26
N TYR A 3 4.36 10.25 17.25
CA TYR A 3 3.36 11.31 17.09
C TYR A 3 2.69 11.18 15.70
N GLY A 4 1.35 11.13 15.66
CA GLY A 4 0.59 11.00 14.41
C GLY A 4 0.16 9.58 14.01
N ARG A 5 0.39 8.55 14.84
CA ARG A 5 -0.06 7.17 14.57
C ARG A 5 -1.55 7.05 14.23
N GLY A 6 -2.40 7.80 14.93
CA GLY A 6 -3.85 7.80 14.69
C GLY A 6 -4.20 8.30 13.28
N LEU A 7 -3.62 9.43 12.88
CA LEU A 7 -3.80 9.99 11.53
C LEU A 7 -3.27 9.04 10.45
N ALA A 8 -2.10 8.44 10.66
CA ALA A 8 -1.55 7.46 9.72
C ALA A 8 -2.49 6.26 9.54
N ARG A 9 -3.04 5.70 10.63
CA ARG A 9 -4.03 4.61 10.56
C ARG A 9 -5.29 5.02 9.82
N VAL A 10 -5.81 6.23 10.06
CA VAL A 10 -6.99 6.74 9.35
C VAL A 10 -6.71 6.82 7.85
N ILE A 11 -5.60 7.46 7.45
CA ILE A 11 -5.23 7.62 6.03
C ILE A 11 -5.08 6.26 5.34
N ILE A 12 -4.39 5.32 6.00
CA ILE A 12 -4.19 3.97 5.47
C ILE A 12 -5.52 3.22 5.33
N MET A 13 -6.48 3.45 6.21
CA MET A 13 -7.79 2.77 6.18
C MET A 13 -8.81 3.44 5.25
N LEU A 14 -8.54 4.66 4.75
CA LEU A 14 -9.46 5.38 3.85
C LEU A 14 -9.91 4.57 2.63
N PRO A 15 -9.05 3.82 1.90
CA PRO A 15 -9.48 3.04 0.74
C PRO A 15 -10.57 2.00 1.05
N TRP A 16 -10.60 1.49 2.29
CA TRP A 16 -11.60 0.53 2.75
C TRP A 16 -12.91 1.16 3.25
N ALA A 17 -12.94 2.48 3.45
CA ALA A 17 -14.18 3.18 3.82
C ALA A 17 -15.16 3.29 2.64
N VAL A 18 -14.69 3.08 1.41
CA VAL A 18 -15.48 3.18 0.17
C VAL A 18 -15.67 1.77 -0.42
N SER A 19 -16.86 1.48 -0.95
CA SER A 19 -17.11 0.18 -1.58
C SER A 19 -16.24 -0.01 -2.83
N LEU A 20 -15.85 -1.26 -3.11
CA LEU A 20 -15.05 -1.60 -4.30
C LEU A 20 -15.69 -1.09 -5.60
N THR A 21 -17.01 -1.21 -5.72
CA THR A 21 -17.77 -0.71 -6.87
C THR A 21 -17.64 0.81 -7.02
N MET A 22 -17.78 1.56 -5.92
CA MET A 22 -17.62 3.02 -5.97
C MET A 22 -16.19 3.41 -6.33
N THR A 23 -15.19 2.75 -5.75
CA THR A 23 -13.78 2.95 -6.10
C THR A 23 -13.54 2.73 -7.59
N ALA A 24 -14.09 1.66 -8.18
CA ALA A 24 -13.98 1.40 -9.62
C ALA A 24 -14.63 2.50 -10.48
N VAL A 25 -15.80 3.00 -10.09
CA VAL A 25 -16.50 4.07 -10.81
C VAL A 25 -15.71 5.39 -10.75
N VAL A 26 -15.22 5.76 -9.57
CA VAL A 26 -14.42 6.98 -9.36
C VAL A 26 -13.15 6.92 -10.21
N TRP A 27 -12.42 5.80 -10.17
CA TRP A 27 -11.21 5.66 -10.98
C TRP A 27 -11.50 5.62 -12.48
N ARG A 28 -12.58 4.98 -12.92
CA ARG A 28 -13.00 5.01 -14.33
C ARG A 28 -13.27 6.43 -14.82
N TRP A 29 -13.89 7.26 -14.00
CA TRP A 29 -14.12 8.66 -14.33
C TRP A 29 -12.82 9.48 -14.28
N ALA A 30 -11.99 9.29 -13.25
CA ALA A 30 -10.71 9.98 -13.11
C ALA A 30 -9.74 9.67 -14.26
N LEU A 31 -9.78 8.44 -14.79
CA LEU A 31 -8.96 7.93 -15.89
C LEU A 31 -9.60 8.11 -17.27
N ASN A 32 -10.73 8.80 -17.37
CA ASN A 32 -11.36 9.07 -18.65
C ASN A 32 -10.40 9.85 -19.58
N GLY A 33 -10.25 9.38 -20.81
CA GLY A 33 -9.30 9.97 -21.76
C GLY A 33 -9.75 11.29 -22.38
N GLU A 34 -11.04 11.64 -22.33
CA GLU A 34 -11.53 12.90 -22.92
C GLU A 34 -11.51 14.05 -21.91
N SER A 35 -11.98 13.79 -20.69
CA SER A 35 -12.15 14.82 -19.64
C SER A 35 -11.87 14.31 -18.22
N GLY A 36 -10.98 13.32 -18.09
CA GLY A 36 -10.60 12.76 -16.79
C GLY A 36 -9.80 13.74 -15.91
N MET A 37 -9.96 13.58 -14.60
CA MET A 37 -9.23 14.35 -13.60
C MET A 37 -7.71 14.14 -13.70
N LEU A 38 -7.26 12.93 -14.04
CA LEU A 38 -5.83 12.63 -14.16
C LEU A 38 -5.18 13.38 -15.34
N ASN A 39 -5.79 13.34 -16.52
CA ASN A 39 -5.30 14.09 -17.68
C ASN A 39 -5.29 15.59 -17.40
N SER A 40 -6.36 16.11 -16.80
CA SER A 40 -6.47 17.53 -16.44
C SER A 40 -5.36 17.97 -15.49
N ALA A 41 -5.03 17.15 -14.49
CA ALA A 41 -3.95 17.43 -13.55
C ALA A 41 -2.57 17.39 -14.23
N LEU A 42 -2.31 16.37 -15.04
CA LEU A 42 -1.03 16.20 -15.75
C LEU A 42 -0.80 17.30 -16.79
N MET A 43 -1.84 17.72 -17.51
CA MET A 43 -1.78 18.86 -18.45
C MET A 43 -1.46 20.17 -17.71
N LYS A 44 -2.12 20.44 -16.57
CA LYS A 44 -1.85 21.65 -15.75
C LYS A 44 -0.44 21.67 -15.18
N LEU A 45 0.13 20.51 -14.87
CA LEU A 45 1.51 20.37 -14.42
C LEU A 45 2.54 20.41 -15.57
N GLY A 46 2.10 20.48 -16.83
CA GLY A 46 2.97 20.47 -18.00
C GLY A 46 3.67 19.13 -18.27
N LEU A 47 3.18 18.03 -17.67
CA LEU A 47 3.77 16.70 -17.82
C LEU A 47 3.33 16.00 -19.12
N ILE A 48 2.18 16.40 -19.66
CA ILE A 48 1.64 15.89 -20.93
C ILE A 48 1.11 17.07 -21.76
N SER A 49 1.21 16.95 -23.08
CA SER A 49 0.70 17.96 -24.04
C SER A 49 -0.60 17.54 -24.72
N GLN A 50 -0.96 16.26 -24.59
CA GLN A 50 -2.17 15.67 -25.17
C GLN A 50 -2.79 14.69 -24.17
N ASN A 51 -4.09 14.49 -24.27
CA ASN A 51 -4.79 13.55 -23.41
C ASN A 51 -4.34 12.11 -23.66
N ILE A 52 -4.12 11.37 -22.57
CA ILE A 52 -3.78 9.95 -22.62
C ILE A 52 -5.06 9.12 -22.42
N GLN A 53 -5.26 8.14 -23.29
CA GLN A 53 -6.36 7.18 -23.20
C GLN A 53 -5.96 6.01 -22.28
N TRP A 54 -5.96 6.24 -20.97
CA TRP A 54 -5.44 5.33 -19.93
C TRP A 54 -6.03 3.93 -19.92
N LEU A 55 -7.25 3.77 -20.42
CA LEU A 55 -8.00 2.51 -20.41
C LEU A 55 -8.11 1.87 -21.81
N ALA A 56 -7.55 2.51 -22.85
CA ALA A 56 -7.71 2.06 -24.23
C ALA A 56 -6.61 1.07 -24.68
N SER A 57 -5.42 1.10 -24.07
CA SER A 57 -4.33 0.18 -24.38
C SER A 57 -3.91 -0.63 -23.16
N ALA A 58 -3.53 -1.89 -23.37
CA ALA A 58 -3.06 -2.77 -22.28
C ALA A 58 -1.81 -2.20 -21.59
N GLU A 59 -0.94 -1.54 -22.35
CA GLU A 59 0.30 -0.91 -21.84
C GLU A 59 0.04 0.18 -20.80
N THR A 60 -1.09 0.90 -20.92
CA THR A 60 -1.47 1.97 -19.98
C THR A 60 -2.45 1.48 -18.92
N ALA A 61 -3.40 0.62 -19.32
CA ALA A 61 -4.44 0.11 -18.44
C ALA A 61 -3.89 -0.81 -17.35
N PHE A 62 -2.98 -1.73 -17.70
CA PHE A 62 -2.47 -2.71 -16.76
C PHE A 62 -1.67 -2.07 -15.60
N PRO A 63 -0.68 -1.17 -15.84
CA PRO A 63 -0.01 -0.48 -14.74
C PRO A 63 -0.96 0.36 -13.88
N MET A 64 -1.98 0.97 -14.50
CA MET A 64 -2.94 1.78 -13.75
C MET A 64 -3.83 0.92 -12.85
N GLN A 65 -4.28 -0.23 -13.35
CA GLN A 65 -5.04 -1.21 -12.58
C GLN A 65 -4.20 -1.77 -11.41
N VAL A 66 -2.92 -2.06 -11.63
CA VAL A 66 -2.01 -2.49 -10.55
C VAL A 66 -1.89 -1.41 -9.47
N ARG A 67 -1.72 -0.13 -9.85
CA ARG A 67 -1.64 0.98 -8.88
C ARG A 67 -2.92 1.12 -8.04
N ILE A 68 -4.08 1.02 -8.69
CA ILE A 68 -5.38 1.07 -7.99
C ILE A 68 -5.54 -0.17 -7.10
N GLY A 69 -5.16 -1.35 -7.58
CA GLY A 69 -5.17 -2.59 -6.81
C GLY A 69 -4.34 -2.49 -5.54
N ILE A 70 -3.09 -1.98 -5.65
CA ILE A 70 -2.22 -1.73 -4.49
C ILE A 70 -2.92 -0.80 -3.49
N LEU A 71 -3.51 0.30 -3.95
CA LEU A 71 -4.20 1.23 -3.06
C LEU A 71 -5.34 0.57 -2.26
N VAL A 72 -6.08 -0.36 -2.90
CA VAL A 72 -7.19 -1.09 -2.28
C VAL A 72 -6.69 -2.17 -1.30
N THR A 73 -5.54 -2.79 -1.55
CA THR A 73 -5.00 -3.88 -0.71
C THR A 73 -4.14 -3.38 0.47
N VAL A 74 -3.61 -2.15 0.39
CA VAL A 74 -2.79 -1.53 1.46
C VAL A 74 -3.40 -1.63 2.86
N PRO A 75 -4.69 -1.30 3.09
CA PRO A 75 -5.27 -1.37 4.44
C PRO A 75 -5.27 -2.80 5.02
N PHE A 76 -5.61 -3.78 4.19
CA PHE A 76 -5.61 -5.20 4.55
C PHE A 76 -4.21 -5.68 4.95
N THR A 77 -3.26 -5.49 4.05
CA THR A 77 -1.87 -5.93 4.22
C THR A 77 -1.23 -5.25 5.43
N THR A 78 -1.51 -3.95 5.63
CA THR A 78 -1.03 -3.23 6.81
C THR A 78 -1.60 -3.81 8.10
N THR A 79 -2.88 -4.20 8.12
CA THR A 79 -3.51 -4.81 9.30
C THR A 79 -2.85 -6.14 9.66
N ILE A 80 -2.60 -6.98 8.66
CA ILE A 80 -1.91 -8.27 8.85
C ILE A 80 -0.50 -8.05 9.39
N PHE A 81 0.27 -7.13 8.79
CA PHE A 81 1.63 -6.84 9.25
C PHE A 81 1.67 -6.21 10.64
N LEU A 82 0.73 -5.33 10.98
CA LEU A 82 0.62 -4.80 12.33
C LEU A 82 0.30 -5.89 13.35
N GLY A 83 -0.60 -6.82 13.01
CA GLY A 83 -0.88 -7.99 13.83
C GLY A 83 0.36 -8.86 14.04
N GLY A 84 1.12 -9.10 12.96
CA GLY A 84 2.37 -9.86 13.01
C GLY A 84 3.46 -9.21 13.83
N LEU A 85 3.72 -7.92 13.60
CA LEU A 85 4.70 -7.15 14.37
C LEU A 85 4.33 -7.06 15.85
N SER A 86 3.04 -6.90 16.17
CA SER A 86 2.56 -6.85 17.57
C SER A 86 2.65 -8.21 18.28
N SER A 87 2.82 -9.31 17.53
CA SER A 87 2.97 -10.66 18.10
C SER A 87 4.42 -11.02 18.43
N ILE A 88 5.39 -10.26 17.92
CA ILE A 88 6.82 -10.49 18.21
C ILE A 88 7.12 -9.93 19.60
N PRO A 89 7.57 -10.75 20.55
CA PRO A 89 7.93 -10.28 21.88
C PRO A 89 9.07 -9.25 21.87
N ASP A 90 8.95 -8.18 22.67
CA ASP A 90 9.93 -7.10 22.73
C ASP A 90 11.27 -7.53 23.38
N ASP A 91 11.24 -8.55 24.25
CA ASP A 91 12.41 -9.12 24.94
C ASP A 91 13.46 -9.68 23.96
N LEU A 92 13.04 -10.18 22.80
CA LEU A 92 13.95 -10.60 21.73
C LEU A 92 14.80 -9.44 21.19
N TYR A 93 14.19 -8.26 21.04
CA TYR A 93 14.90 -7.07 20.57
C TYR A 93 15.81 -6.50 21.65
N GLU A 94 15.37 -6.51 22.92
CA GLU A 94 16.20 -6.10 24.05
C GLU A 94 17.43 -7.01 24.21
N ALA A 95 17.24 -8.33 24.14
CA ALA A 95 18.33 -9.30 24.20
C ALA A 95 19.33 -9.10 23.04
N ALA A 96 18.84 -8.95 21.82
CA ALA A 96 19.70 -8.69 20.66
C ALA A 96 20.46 -7.37 20.77
N ALA A 97 19.84 -6.32 21.33
CA ALA A 97 20.51 -5.05 21.58
C ALA A 97 21.62 -5.17 22.63
N LEU A 98 21.41 -5.96 23.68
CA LEU A 98 22.45 -6.27 24.69
C LEU A 98 23.63 -7.04 24.08
N GLU A 99 23.37 -7.89 23.09
CA GLU A 99 24.40 -8.60 22.31
C GLU A 99 25.10 -7.72 21.25
N GLY A 100 24.72 -6.44 21.13
CA GLY A 100 25.31 -5.52 20.16
C GLY A 100 24.79 -5.69 18.73
N ALA A 101 23.65 -6.36 18.53
CA ALA A 101 23.06 -6.54 17.22
C ALA A 101 22.56 -5.20 16.65
N THR A 102 22.96 -4.89 15.42
CA THR A 102 22.50 -3.73 14.65
C THR A 102 21.03 -3.86 14.24
N LEU A 103 20.37 -2.73 13.93
CA LEU A 103 18.97 -2.73 13.48
C LEU A 103 18.73 -3.62 12.24
N PHE A 104 19.69 -3.69 11.33
CA PHE A 104 19.58 -4.56 10.16
C PHE A 104 19.67 -6.04 10.52
N GLN A 105 20.51 -6.40 11.50
CA GLN A 105 20.58 -7.78 12.02
C GLN A 105 19.30 -8.14 12.76
N GLN A 106 18.77 -7.25 13.61
CA GLN A 106 17.49 -7.45 14.27
C GLN A 106 16.36 -7.65 13.25
N PHE A 107 16.31 -6.83 12.20
CA PHE A 107 15.33 -7.01 11.13
C PHE A 107 15.49 -8.36 10.41
N ARG A 108 16.71 -8.75 10.03
CA ARG A 108 16.92 -9.95 9.21
C ARG A 108 16.80 -11.25 9.99
N GLU A 109 17.23 -11.27 11.24
CA GLU A 109 17.32 -12.48 12.07
C GLU A 109 16.11 -12.64 13.01
N ILE A 110 15.43 -11.55 13.39
CA ILE A 110 14.25 -11.59 14.29
C ILE A 110 12.98 -11.23 13.53
N THR A 111 12.89 -9.99 13.03
CA THR A 111 11.63 -9.48 12.47
C THR A 111 11.20 -10.26 11.24
N PHE A 112 12.06 -10.38 10.22
CA PHE A 112 11.71 -11.00 8.95
C PHE A 112 11.34 -12.48 9.09
N PRO A 113 12.10 -13.34 9.81
CA PRO A 113 11.75 -14.74 9.99
C PRO A 113 10.43 -14.94 10.76
N LEU A 114 10.21 -14.17 11.83
CA LEU A 114 8.98 -14.27 12.63
C LEU A 114 7.77 -13.66 11.93
N LEU A 115 7.98 -12.73 10.99
CA LEU A 115 6.91 -12.15 10.19
C LEU A 115 6.54 -13.02 8.96
N LYS A 116 7.35 -14.03 8.58
CA LYS A 116 7.07 -14.92 7.43
C LYS A 116 5.66 -15.50 7.40
N PRO A 117 5.07 -16.02 8.50
CA PRO A 117 3.71 -16.53 8.49
C PRO A 117 2.68 -15.45 8.11
N PHE A 118 2.87 -14.23 8.59
CA PHE A 118 2.01 -13.08 8.28
C PHE A 118 2.19 -12.59 6.84
N ILE A 119 3.43 -12.61 6.32
CA ILE A 119 3.70 -12.35 4.90
C ILE A 119 2.99 -13.38 4.02
N ASN A 120 3.05 -14.66 4.38
CA ASN A 120 2.37 -15.72 3.62
C ASN A 120 0.85 -15.53 3.64
N ILE A 121 0.26 -15.22 4.80
CA ILE A 121 -1.17 -14.90 4.92
C ILE A 121 -1.53 -13.71 4.03
N ALA A 122 -0.74 -12.62 4.09
CA ALA A 122 -0.98 -11.44 3.28
C ALA A 122 -0.89 -11.72 1.77
N ILE A 123 0.02 -12.60 1.32
CA ILE A 123 0.15 -12.95 -0.10
C ILE A 123 -1.01 -13.83 -0.54
N VAL A 124 -1.29 -14.91 0.19
CA VAL A 124 -2.32 -15.91 -0.18
C VAL A 124 -3.73 -15.32 -0.15
N LEU A 125 -4.01 -14.38 0.76
CA LEU A 125 -5.32 -13.75 0.84
C LEU A 125 -5.51 -12.56 -0.11
N ASN A 126 -4.42 -12.03 -0.71
CA ASN A 126 -4.49 -10.95 -1.71
C ASN A 126 -4.37 -11.43 -3.17
N THR A 127 -4.24 -12.74 -3.42
CA THR A 127 -4.36 -13.35 -4.76
C THR A 127 -5.82 -13.60 -5.13
#